data_AF-A0A7Y2DU84-F1
#
_entry.id   AF-A0A7Y2DU84-F1
#
_cell.length_a   1.000
_cell.length_b   1.000
_cell.length_c   1.000
_cell.angle_alpha   90.00
_cell.angle_beta   90.00
_cell.angle_gamma   90.00
#
_symmetry.space_group_name_H-M   'P 1'
#
loop_
_entity.id
_entity.type
_entity.pdbx_description
1 polymer ?
#
loop_
_entity_poly.entity_id
_entity_poly.type
_entity_poly.pdbx_seq_one_letter_code
_entity_poly.pdbx_strand_id
1 'polypeptide(L)'
;MIQTPNGLWNLFAEVSVPKMLFGHNSRLPKQDEVAECLKMITEYVESVTALPFNARQATVAMIHFAYDLHLSKADVLPIIHNLSSRTLKHLEKLFYNDSTLYFQNKKKSRIIRIYSKWLEVLSRKDATEEENNAAIGVLRVEVCLMKARTINAFVKKHSLPAKRSVNLIDQKISMCAILEILDELDFFELVTNEKSDLELLLERYNARTAMTLTGFNEMVGHFGERFYKDESFGFSKHCYYSDARKCRDAKIWKRRTPKE
;
A
#
# COMPACT_ATOMS: atom_id res chain seq x y z
N MET A 1 22.06 -2.10 25.98
CA MET A 1 22.71 -0.82 26.33
C MET A 1 24.01 -0.71 25.57
N ILE A 2 24.24 0.38 24.84
CA ILE A 2 25.53 0.64 24.16
C ILE A 2 26.08 1.95 24.71
N GLN A 3 27.31 1.90 25.23
CA GLN A 3 28.04 3.07 25.68
C GLN A 3 28.60 3.80 24.45
N THR A 4 28.21 5.06 24.28
CA THR A 4 28.78 5.90 23.23
C THR A 4 30.09 6.53 23.71
N PRO A 5 30.96 7.03 22.80
CA PRO A 5 32.22 7.68 23.14
C PRO A 5 32.09 8.85 24.13
N ASN A 6 30.88 9.41 24.28
CA ASN A 6 30.57 10.54 25.15
C ASN A 6 29.94 10.13 26.50
N GLY A 7 29.88 8.83 26.82
CA GLY A 7 29.28 8.33 28.06
C GLY A 7 27.73 8.32 28.08
N LEU A 8 27.07 8.60 26.95
CA LEU A 8 25.62 8.50 26.83
C LEU A 8 25.21 7.04 26.59
N TRP A 9 24.33 6.54 27.46
CA TRP A 9 23.68 5.24 27.32
C TRP A 9 22.47 5.37 26.40
N ASN A 10 22.49 4.68 25.25
CA ASN A 10 21.32 4.58 24.40
C ASN A 10 20.50 3.33 24.77
N LEU A 11 19.20 3.55 25.04
CA LEU A 11 18.20 2.50 25.15
C LEU A 11 17.54 2.32 23.79
N PHE A 12 17.50 1.07 23.33
CA PHE A 12 16.75 0.66 22.16
C PHE A 12 15.64 -0.27 22.62
N ALA A 13 14.42 0.00 22.17
CA ALA A 13 13.27 -0.86 22.40
C ALA A 13 12.63 -1.16 21.04
N GLU A 14 12.38 -2.43 20.76
CA GLU A 14 11.60 -2.87 19.61
C GLU A 14 10.25 -3.36 20.11
N VAL A 15 9.18 -2.83 19.52
CA VAL A 15 7.82 -3.11 19.98
C VAL A 15 6.90 -3.33 18.79
N SER A 16 6.02 -4.33 18.91
CA SER A 16 4.84 -4.47 18.06
C SER A 16 3.61 -3.93 18.80
N VAL A 17 3.12 -2.77 18.36
CA VAL A 17 1.93 -2.09 18.94
C VAL A 17 0.71 -3.03 19.01
N PRO A 18 0.35 -3.79 17.95
CA PRO A 18 -0.73 -4.78 18.05
C PRO A 18 -0.49 -5.83 19.16
N LYS A 19 0.72 -6.39 19.25
CA LYS A 19 1.01 -7.43 20.25
C LYS A 19 0.97 -6.89 21.68
N MET A 20 1.36 -5.63 21.89
CA MET A 20 1.25 -5.00 23.20
C MET A 20 -0.21 -4.85 23.64
N LEU A 21 -1.11 -4.50 22.72
CA LEU A 21 -2.52 -4.27 23.04
C LEU A 21 -3.33 -5.57 23.11
N PHE A 22 -3.08 -6.51 22.20
CA PHE A 22 -3.95 -7.67 21.97
C PHE A 22 -3.27 -9.01 22.24
N GLY A 23 -1.97 -9.03 22.56
CA GLY A 23 -1.16 -10.26 22.60
C GLY A 23 -0.82 -10.83 21.22
N HIS A 24 -1.47 -10.35 20.16
CA HIS A 24 -1.30 -10.82 18.78
C HIS A 24 -1.22 -9.69 17.77
N ASN A 25 -0.87 -10.02 16.52
CA ASN A 25 -0.87 -9.08 15.40
C ASN A 25 -1.95 -9.37 14.35
N SER A 26 -2.93 -10.25 14.61
CA SER A 26 -4.01 -10.52 13.66
C SER A 26 -4.83 -9.27 13.33
N ARG A 27 -5.13 -8.44 14.34
CA ARG A 27 -5.80 -7.14 14.22
C ARG A 27 -4.80 -5.99 14.33
N LEU A 28 -5.08 -4.89 13.63
CA LEU A 28 -4.40 -3.60 13.82
C LEU A 28 -5.14 -2.70 14.83
N PRO A 29 -4.41 -1.87 15.59
CA PRO A 29 -5.01 -0.92 16.53
C PRO A 29 -5.71 0.23 15.81
N LYS A 30 -6.75 0.76 16.44
CA LYS A 30 -7.42 2.01 16.07
C LYS A 30 -6.64 3.22 16.61
N GLN A 31 -6.93 4.40 16.06
CA GLN A 31 -6.21 5.63 16.43
C GLN A 31 -6.42 6.05 17.90
N ASP A 32 -7.59 5.80 18.45
CA ASP A 32 -7.93 6.04 19.85
C ASP A 32 -7.17 5.10 20.81
N GLU A 33 -6.79 3.90 20.36
CA GLU A 33 -6.00 2.92 21.12
C GLU A 33 -4.49 3.27 21.16
N VAL A 34 -4.01 4.20 20.33
CA VAL A 34 -2.58 4.55 20.24
C VAL A 34 -2.04 5.17 21.53
N ALA A 35 -2.83 6.02 22.19
CA ALA A 35 -2.41 6.71 23.41
C ALA A 35 -2.16 5.73 24.55
N GLU A 36 -3.05 4.74 24.71
CA GLU A 36 -2.92 3.65 25.66
C GLU A 36 -1.72 2.77 25.33
N CYS A 37 -1.52 2.40 24.06
CA CYS A 37 -0.36 1.60 23.68
C CYS A 37 0.97 2.30 24.01
N LEU A 38 1.10 3.60 23.71
CA LEU A 38 2.31 4.35 24.03
C LEU A 38 2.56 4.43 25.54
N LYS A 39 1.50 4.44 26.36
CA LYS A 39 1.61 4.34 27.81
C LYS A 39 2.11 2.95 28.23
N MET A 40 1.51 1.87 27.71
CA MET A 40 1.97 0.50 27.99
C MET A 40 3.43 0.26 27.58
N ILE A 41 3.86 0.83 26.45
CA ILE A 41 5.26 0.78 26.03
C ILE A 41 6.16 1.49 27.03
N THR A 42 5.71 2.64 27.54
CA THR A 42 6.44 3.39 28.56
C THR A 42 6.62 2.55 29.82
N GLU A 43 5.51 2.05 30.37
CA GLU A 43 5.50 1.23 31.58
C GLU A 43 6.32 -0.07 31.42
N TYR A 44 6.23 -0.72 30.26
CA TYR A 44 7.02 -1.91 29.96
C TYR A 44 8.51 -1.62 29.91
N VAL A 45 8.94 -0.57 29.19
CA VAL A 45 10.37 -0.23 29.11
C VAL A 45 10.89 0.21 30.48
N GLU A 46 10.14 1.01 31.22
CA GLU A 46 10.52 1.46 32.57
C GLU A 46 10.64 0.28 33.54
N SER A 47 9.67 -0.66 33.55
CA SER A 47 9.73 -1.83 34.42
C SER A 47 10.90 -2.76 34.10
N VAL A 48 11.23 -2.95 32.83
CA VAL A 48 12.33 -3.84 32.41
C VAL A 48 13.70 -3.21 32.62
N THR A 49 13.83 -1.90 32.39
CA THR A 49 15.12 -1.21 32.41
C THR A 49 15.41 -0.48 33.72
N ALA A 50 14.40 -0.27 34.56
CA ALA A 50 14.42 0.62 35.73
C ALA A 50 14.84 2.06 35.41
N LEU A 51 14.71 2.49 34.15
CA LEU A 51 15.08 3.82 33.66
C LEU A 51 13.85 4.57 33.15
N PRO A 52 13.72 5.89 33.42
CA PRO A 52 12.63 6.69 32.88
C PRO A 52 12.59 6.63 31.36
N PHE A 53 11.41 6.42 30.79
CA PHE A 53 11.23 6.35 29.34
C PHE A 53 9.99 7.14 28.92
N ASN A 54 10.02 7.71 27.72
CA ASN A 54 8.85 8.39 27.16
C ASN A 54 8.64 7.92 25.73
N ALA A 55 7.74 6.95 25.55
CA ALA A 55 7.49 6.35 24.25
C ALA A 55 7.01 7.37 23.20
N ARG A 56 6.28 8.42 23.61
CA ARG A 56 5.79 9.48 22.71
C ARG A 56 6.95 10.28 22.09
N GLN A 57 7.98 10.56 22.88
CA GLN A 57 9.14 11.37 22.46
C GLN A 57 10.29 10.53 21.91
N ALA A 58 10.20 9.20 22.01
CA ALA A 58 11.21 8.28 21.51
C ALA A 58 11.48 8.50 20.01
N THR A 59 12.76 8.46 19.64
CA THR A 59 13.19 8.56 18.25
C THR A 59 13.02 7.21 17.56
N VAL A 60 12.36 7.21 16.40
CA VAL A 60 12.05 5.99 15.67
C VAL A 60 13.20 5.63 14.73
N ALA A 61 13.80 4.45 14.93
CA ALA A 61 14.89 3.92 14.11
C ALA A 61 14.39 2.97 13.00
N MET A 62 13.24 2.34 13.23
CA MET A 62 12.53 1.43 12.33
C MET A 62 11.01 1.59 12.55
N ILE A 63 10.22 1.55 11.47
CA ILE A 63 8.76 1.57 11.55
C ILE A 63 8.12 0.75 10.43
N HIS A 64 7.09 -0.02 10.77
CA HIS A 64 6.26 -0.73 9.80
C HIS A 64 4.86 -0.11 9.84
N PHE A 65 4.47 0.52 8.74
CA PHE A 65 3.08 0.91 8.51
C PHE A 65 2.33 -0.30 7.98
N ALA A 66 1.09 -0.48 8.40
CA ALA A 66 0.26 -1.60 7.99
C ALA A 66 -1.16 -1.15 7.69
N TYR A 67 -1.80 -1.83 6.76
CA TYR A 67 -3.20 -1.66 6.40
C TYR A 67 -3.84 -3.00 6.06
N ASP A 68 -5.05 -3.19 6.56
CA ASP A 68 -5.85 -4.40 6.37
C ASP A 68 -7.00 -4.13 5.41
N LEU A 69 -6.94 -4.77 4.25
CA LEU A 69 -8.09 -4.85 3.35
C LEU A 69 -8.91 -6.07 3.68
N HIS A 70 -10.20 -5.84 3.91
CA HIS A 70 -11.17 -6.88 4.21
C HIS A 70 -11.85 -7.28 2.91
N LEU A 71 -11.57 -8.50 2.45
CA LEU A 71 -12.05 -9.10 1.22
C LEU A 71 -12.78 -10.40 1.54
N SER A 72 -13.43 -11.00 0.55
CA SER A 72 -13.85 -12.38 0.71
C SER A 72 -12.61 -13.28 0.82
N LYS A 73 -12.70 -14.35 1.61
CA LYS A 73 -11.61 -15.33 1.76
C LYS A 73 -11.12 -15.87 0.41
N ALA A 74 -12.04 -16.03 -0.56
CA ALA A 74 -11.74 -16.54 -1.88
C ALA A 74 -10.95 -15.55 -2.76
N ASP A 75 -11.10 -14.24 -2.52
CA ASP A 75 -10.50 -13.20 -3.39
C ASP A 75 -9.06 -12.85 -3.01
N VAL A 76 -8.64 -13.11 -1.76
CA VAL A 76 -7.33 -12.70 -1.24
C VAL A 76 -6.17 -13.24 -2.08
N LEU A 77 -6.14 -14.56 -2.34
CA LEU A 77 -5.06 -15.20 -3.10
C LEU A 77 -5.06 -14.80 -4.59
N PRO A 78 -6.19 -14.80 -5.31
CA PRO A 78 -6.26 -14.25 -6.67
C PRO A 78 -5.72 -12.83 -6.77
N ILE A 79 -6.06 -11.95 -5.83
CA ILE A 79 -5.56 -10.56 -5.84
C ILE A 79 -4.04 -10.52 -5.63
N ILE A 80 -3.49 -11.31 -4.70
CA ILE A 80 -2.03 -11.40 -4.50
C ILE A 80 -1.35 -11.89 -5.79
N HIS A 81 -1.92 -12.91 -6.44
CA HIS A 81 -1.40 -13.43 -7.70
C HIS A 81 -1.46 -12.38 -8.81
N ASN A 82 -2.55 -11.61 -8.93
CA ASN A 82 -2.66 -10.52 -9.89
C ASN A 82 -1.62 -9.43 -9.63
N LEU A 83 -1.43 -9.04 -8.37
CA LEU A 83 -0.39 -8.10 -7.95
C LEU A 83 1.02 -8.60 -8.20
N SER A 84 1.23 -9.93 -8.23
CA SER A 84 2.53 -10.52 -8.55
C SER A 84 2.99 -10.19 -9.96
N SER A 85 2.12 -9.77 -10.88
CA SER A 85 2.48 -9.27 -12.21
C SER A 85 2.99 -7.83 -12.20
N ARG A 86 2.60 -7.04 -11.20
CA ARG A 86 2.92 -5.60 -11.07
C ARG A 86 4.36 -5.38 -10.64
N THR A 87 4.86 -4.16 -10.84
CA THR A 87 6.21 -3.76 -10.43
C THR A 87 6.15 -2.44 -9.67
N LEU A 88 7.10 -2.22 -8.78
CA LEU A 88 7.29 -0.95 -8.09
C LEU A 88 8.66 -0.39 -8.48
N LYS A 89 8.71 0.89 -8.80
CA LYS A 89 9.92 1.56 -9.28
C LYS A 89 11.03 1.43 -8.24
N HIS A 90 12.21 1.04 -8.72
CA HIS A 90 13.43 0.90 -7.91
C HIS A 90 13.37 -0.18 -6.81
N LEU A 91 12.39 -1.09 -6.85
CA LEU A 91 12.27 -2.21 -5.93
C LEU A 91 12.35 -3.55 -6.68
N GLU A 92 13.07 -4.50 -6.10
CA GLU A 92 13.12 -5.88 -6.53
C GLU A 92 11.92 -6.63 -5.95
N LYS A 93 11.23 -7.39 -6.80
CA LYS A 93 10.05 -8.19 -6.43
C LYS A 93 10.45 -9.63 -6.14
N LEU A 94 9.93 -10.19 -5.05
CA LEU A 94 10.05 -11.60 -4.69
C LEU A 94 8.65 -12.12 -4.33
N PHE A 95 8.27 -13.27 -4.89
CA PHE A 95 6.99 -13.92 -4.56
C PHE A 95 7.28 -15.23 -3.84
N TYR A 96 6.83 -15.33 -2.59
CA TYR A 96 7.15 -16.45 -1.70
C TYR A 96 5.90 -17.27 -1.42
N ASN A 97 6.01 -18.60 -1.57
CA ASN A 97 4.96 -19.59 -1.32
C ASN A 97 3.60 -19.23 -1.95
N ASP A 98 3.61 -18.56 -3.10
CA ASP A 98 2.42 -18.09 -3.84
C ASP A 98 1.38 -17.32 -3.00
N SER A 99 1.80 -16.76 -1.86
CA SER A 99 0.90 -16.19 -0.85
C SER A 99 1.43 -14.91 -0.21
N THR A 100 2.70 -14.58 -0.45
CA THR A 100 3.36 -13.40 0.11
C THR A 100 4.23 -12.73 -0.94
N LEU A 101 3.88 -11.50 -1.28
CA LEU A 101 4.60 -10.66 -2.22
C LEU A 101 5.49 -9.67 -1.46
N TYR A 102 6.77 -9.65 -1.81
CA TYR A 102 7.75 -8.70 -1.28
C TYR A 102 8.24 -7.78 -2.38
N PHE A 103 8.30 -6.48 -2.11
CA PHE A 103 9.07 -5.52 -2.89
C PHE A 103 10.12 -4.87 -2.00
N GLN A 104 11.39 -4.96 -2.36
CA GLN A 104 12.46 -4.43 -1.52
C GLN A 104 13.57 -3.80 -2.37
N ASN A 105 14.20 -2.75 -1.83
CA ASN A 105 15.43 -2.28 -2.47
C ASN A 105 16.61 -3.19 -2.10
N LYS A 106 17.69 -3.15 -2.90
CA LYS A 106 18.92 -3.93 -2.67
C LYS A 106 19.46 -3.85 -1.24
N LYS A 107 19.35 -2.66 -0.61
CA LYS A 107 19.85 -2.39 0.75
C LYS A 107 18.89 -2.81 1.86
N LYS A 108 17.71 -3.37 1.52
CA LYS A 108 16.61 -3.73 2.41
C LYS A 108 16.26 -2.62 3.41
N SER A 109 16.38 -1.36 3.00
CA SER A 109 16.06 -0.19 3.81
C SER A 109 14.60 0.23 3.70
N ARG A 110 13.93 -0.21 2.63
CA ARG A 110 12.48 -0.14 2.40
C ARG A 110 12.04 -1.52 1.92
N ILE A 111 11.05 -2.09 2.59
CA ILE A 111 10.43 -3.37 2.24
C ILE A 111 8.93 -3.15 2.22
N ILE A 112 8.25 -3.67 1.22
CA ILE A 112 6.81 -3.68 1.11
C ILE A 112 6.38 -5.14 1.11
N ARG A 113 5.35 -5.47 1.88
CA ARG A 113 4.83 -6.84 1.98
C ARG A 113 3.34 -6.81 1.70
N ILE A 114 2.87 -7.73 0.86
CA ILE A 114 1.45 -7.91 0.57
C ILE A 114 1.15 -9.40 0.72
N TYR A 115 0.27 -9.76 1.66
CA TYR A 115 0.07 -11.16 2.01
C TYR A 115 -1.29 -11.46 2.62
N SER A 116 -1.68 -12.72 2.56
CA SER A 116 -2.85 -13.22 3.29
C SER A 116 -2.52 -13.31 4.77
N LYS A 117 -3.18 -12.49 5.58
CA LYS A 117 -2.96 -12.54 7.03
C LYS A 117 -3.42 -13.87 7.60
N TRP A 118 -4.52 -14.43 7.09
CA TRP A 118 -5.02 -15.73 7.50
C TRP A 118 -4.00 -16.86 7.30
N LEU A 119 -3.34 -16.93 6.14
CA LEU A 119 -2.31 -17.95 5.89
C LEU A 119 -1.07 -17.77 6.77
N GLU A 120 -0.68 -16.52 7.04
CA GLU A 120 0.38 -16.24 8.00
C GLU A 120 -0.02 -16.73 9.40
N VAL A 121 -1.25 -16.46 9.84
CA VAL A 121 -1.75 -16.91 11.13
C VAL A 121 -1.76 -18.44 11.21
N LEU A 122 -2.29 -19.12 10.20
CA LEU A 122 -2.34 -20.59 10.13
C LEU A 122 -0.96 -21.25 10.13
N SER A 123 0.08 -20.55 9.65
CA SER A 123 1.44 -21.09 9.67
C SER A 123 2.07 -21.13 11.07
N ARG A 124 1.45 -20.48 12.06
CA ARG A 124 1.92 -20.44 13.45
C ARG A 124 1.46 -21.67 14.22
N LYS A 125 2.31 -22.19 15.10
CA LYS A 125 2.02 -23.41 15.88
C LYS A 125 1.00 -23.17 17.01
N ASP A 126 0.83 -21.93 17.42
CA ASP A 126 0.13 -21.47 18.62
C ASP A 126 -1.02 -20.50 18.30
N ALA A 127 -1.52 -20.50 17.06
CA ALA A 127 -2.59 -19.60 16.65
C ALA A 127 -3.91 -19.91 17.38
N THR A 128 -4.49 -18.91 18.04
CA THR A 128 -5.80 -19.05 18.71
C THR A 128 -6.95 -19.00 17.70
N GLU A 129 -8.13 -19.45 18.10
CA GLU A 129 -9.33 -19.34 17.25
C GLU A 129 -9.72 -17.87 16.99
N GLU A 130 -9.58 -17.02 17.99
CA GLU A 130 -9.80 -15.58 17.87
C GLU A 130 -8.86 -14.95 16.82
N GLU A 131 -7.57 -15.29 16.88
CA GLU A 131 -6.58 -14.81 15.91
C GLU A 131 -6.88 -15.27 14.49
N ASN A 132 -7.35 -16.50 14.33
CA ASN A 132 -7.75 -17.05 13.05
C ASN A 132 -8.96 -16.29 12.51
N ASN A 133 -10.01 -16.13 13.32
CA ASN A 133 -11.23 -15.44 12.93
C ASN A 133 -10.96 -13.98 12.54
N ALA A 134 -10.10 -13.28 13.29
CA ALA A 134 -9.71 -11.91 12.98
C ALA A 134 -8.89 -11.77 11.69
N ALA A 135 -8.27 -12.85 11.21
CA ALA A 135 -7.41 -12.83 10.03
C ALA A 135 -8.10 -13.29 8.73
N ILE A 136 -9.26 -13.95 8.82
CA ILE A 136 -10.00 -14.45 7.65
C ILE A 136 -10.36 -13.29 6.71
N GLY A 137 -10.09 -13.48 5.41
CA GLY A 137 -10.40 -12.47 4.40
C GLY A 137 -9.51 -11.22 4.45
N VAL A 138 -8.50 -11.18 5.31
CA VAL A 138 -7.61 -10.04 5.45
C VAL A 138 -6.42 -10.16 4.49
N LEU A 139 -6.34 -9.23 3.55
CA LEU A 139 -5.14 -8.94 2.77
C LEU A 139 -4.39 -7.80 3.46
N ARG A 140 -3.21 -8.11 4.02
CA ARG A 140 -2.40 -7.11 4.71
C ARG A 140 -1.34 -6.54 3.78
N VAL A 141 -1.25 -5.22 3.79
CA VAL A 141 -0.20 -4.44 3.12
C VAL A 141 0.67 -3.78 4.18
N GLU A 142 1.98 -4.04 4.16
CA GLU A 142 2.95 -3.43 5.06
C GLU A 142 3.97 -2.61 4.28
N VAL A 143 4.29 -1.41 4.77
CA VAL A 143 5.41 -0.58 4.30
C VAL A 143 6.41 -0.44 5.44
N CYS A 144 7.51 -1.17 5.35
CA CYS A 144 8.55 -1.26 6.36
C CYS A 144 9.73 -0.33 6.02
N LEU A 145 9.98 0.65 6.87
CA LEU A 145 11.13 1.54 6.83
C LEU A 145 12.18 1.05 7.84
N MET A 146 13.18 0.33 7.36
CA MET A 146 14.12 -0.42 8.20
C MET A 146 15.32 0.39 8.71
N LYS A 147 15.52 1.62 8.20
CA LYS A 147 16.72 2.43 8.50
C LYS A 147 16.35 3.87 8.76
N ALA A 148 17.06 4.50 9.69
CA ALA A 148 16.88 5.92 10.04
C ALA A 148 16.95 6.87 8.83
N ARG A 149 17.79 6.57 7.83
CA ARG A 149 17.89 7.37 6.60
C ARG A 149 16.58 7.36 5.79
N THR A 150 15.94 6.20 5.65
CA THR A 150 14.67 6.07 4.93
C THR A 150 13.53 6.74 5.69
N ILE A 151 13.55 6.67 7.03
CA ILE A 151 12.58 7.40 7.88
C ILE A 151 12.77 8.91 7.78
N ASN A 152 14.01 9.41 7.82
CA ASN A 152 14.28 10.84 7.66
C ASN A 152 13.80 11.36 6.30
N ALA A 153 13.98 10.58 5.23
CA ALA A 153 13.48 10.93 3.91
C ALA A 153 11.94 10.97 3.87
N PHE A 154 11.28 10.01 4.52
CA PHE A 154 9.83 9.98 4.67
C PHE A 154 9.31 11.19 5.48
N VAL A 155 9.89 11.47 6.64
CA VAL A 155 9.57 12.64 7.47
C VAL A 155 9.69 13.95 6.67
N LYS A 156 10.76 14.10 5.89
CA LYS A 156 10.94 15.27 5.00
C LYS A 156 9.88 15.32 3.90
N LYS A 157 9.60 14.20 3.23
CA LYS A 157 8.62 14.11 2.13
C LYS A 157 7.21 14.51 2.60
N HIS A 158 6.81 14.08 3.79
CA HIS A 158 5.49 14.33 4.37
C HIS A 158 5.46 15.55 5.30
N SER A 159 6.50 16.38 5.31
CA SER A 159 6.59 17.60 6.12
C SER A 159 6.29 17.38 7.61
N LEU A 160 6.74 16.25 8.18
CA LEU A 160 6.53 15.93 9.59
C LEU A 160 7.55 16.67 10.47
N PRO A 161 7.19 17.09 11.70
CA PRO A 161 8.09 17.87 12.54
C PRO A 161 9.39 17.15 12.90
N ALA A 162 9.30 15.84 13.18
CA ALA A 162 10.44 15.00 13.56
C ALA A 162 10.08 13.51 13.45
N LYS A 163 11.10 12.64 13.40
CA LYS A 163 10.96 11.17 13.46
C LYS A 163 10.68 10.62 14.88
N ARG A 164 9.76 11.26 15.61
CA ARG A 164 9.33 10.83 16.95
C ARG A 164 8.09 9.94 16.83
N SER A 165 7.89 9.02 17.77
CA SER A 165 6.74 8.10 17.76
C SER A 165 5.41 8.84 17.67
N VAL A 166 5.23 9.93 18.41
CA VAL A 166 4.00 10.74 18.39
C VAL A 166 3.65 11.32 17.01
N ASN A 167 4.65 11.52 16.14
CA ASN A 167 4.43 12.05 14.78
C ASN A 167 4.28 10.95 13.73
N LEU A 168 4.68 9.72 14.05
CA LEU A 168 4.75 8.61 13.10
C LEU A 168 3.69 7.54 13.36
N ILE A 169 3.29 7.33 14.62
CA ILE A 169 2.20 6.41 14.98
C ILE A 169 0.87 7.17 14.90
N ASP A 170 0.51 7.49 13.66
CA ASP A 170 -0.72 8.20 13.32
C ASP A 170 -1.34 7.55 12.08
N GLN A 171 -2.66 7.37 12.11
CA GLN A 171 -3.41 6.70 11.06
C GLN A 171 -3.28 7.42 9.71
N LYS A 172 -3.32 8.76 9.69
CA LYS A 172 -3.19 9.52 8.43
C LYS A 172 -1.81 9.33 7.84
N ILE A 173 -0.77 9.33 8.68
CA ILE A 173 0.61 9.10 8.23
C ILE A 173 0.80 7.68 7.70
N SER A 174 0.24 6.69 8.39
CA SER A 174 0.19 5.31 7.90
C SER A 174 -0.50 5.25 6.54
N MET A 175 -1.67 5.90 6.39
CA MET A 175 -2.41 5.88 5.13
C MET A 175 -1.68 6.57 4.00
N CYS A 176 -0.97 7.67 4.25
CA CYS A 176 -0.12 8.28 3.22
C CYS A 176 0.95 7.30 2.72
N ALA A 177 1.61 6.56 3.61
CA ALA A 177 2.63 5.59 3.22
C ALA A 177 2.04 4.42 2.42
N ILE A 178 0.84 3.97 2.78
CA ILE A 178 0.15 2.85 2.15
C ILE A 178 -0.43 3.24 0.78
N LEU A 179 -1.18 4.35 0.70
CA LEU A 179 -1.83 4.79 -0.53
C LEU A 179 -0.84 5.05 -1.66
N GLU A 180 0.34 5.61 -1.36
CA GLU A 180 1.40 5.75 -2.36
C GLU A 180 1.80 4.43 -3.02
N ILE A 181 1.76 3.33 -2.27
CA ILE A 181 2.07 1.99 -2.79
C ILE A 181 0.89 1.40 -3.53
N LEU A 182 -0.33 1.55 -3.00
CA LEU A 182 -1.53 1.03 -3.64
C LEU A 182 -1.78 1.70 -4.99
N ASP A 183 -1.57 3.02 -5.07
CA ASP A 183 -1.69 3.79 -6.31
C ASP A 183 -0.64 3.36 -7.34
N GLU A 184 0.62 3.15 -6.93
CA GLU A 184 1.67 2.70 -7.84
C GLU A 184 1.45 1.26 -8.35
N LEU A 185 0.68 0.45 -7.62
CA LEU A 185 0.30 -0.91 -8.03
C LEU A 185 -1.00 -0.97 -8.85
N ASP A 186 -1.65 0.16 -9.11
CA ASP A 186 -3.00 0.24 -9.67
C ASP A 186 -3.99 -0.65 -8.88
N PHE A 187 -3.80 -0.74 -7.55
CA PHE A 187 -4.47 -1.74 -6.73
C PHE A 187 -6.00 -1.64 -6.79
N PHE A 188 -6.54 -0.41 -6.77
CA PHE A 188 -7.99 -0.23 -6.79
C PHE A 188 -8.62 -0.68 -8.10
N GLU A 189 -7.93 -0.54 -9.23
CA GLU A 189 -8.39 -1.07 -10.52
C GLU A 189 -8.41 -2.61 -10.52
N LEU A 190 -7.48 -3.24 -9.79
CA LEU A 190 -7.41 -4.70 -9.68
C LEU A 190 -8.50 -5.31 -8.80
N VAL A 191 -8.98 -4.58 -7.78
CA VAL A 191 -9.92 -5.12 -6.77
C VAL A 191 -11.37 -4.81 -7.10
N THR A 192 -11.67 -3.78 -7.89
CA THR A 192 -13.06 -3.40 -8.21
C THR A 192 -13.78 -4.35 -9.14
N ASN A 193 -13.13 -5.40 -9.70
CA ASN A 193 -13.71 -6.27 -10.73
C ASN A 193 -14.27 -5.48 -11.94
N GLU A 194 -13.94 -4.19 -12.05
CA GLU A 194 -14.22 -3.39 -13.22
C GLU A 194 -13.25 -3.89 -14.28
N LYS A 195 -13.79 -4.64 -15.23
CA LYS A 195 -13.09 -5.03 -16.45
C LYS A 195 -12.36 -3.80 -16.97
N SER A 196 -11.07 -3.94 -17.23
CA SER A 196 -10.27 -2.88 -17.84
C SER A 196 -10.94 -2.38 -19.13
N ASP A 197 -10.64 -1.15 -19.54
CA ASP A 197 -11.22 -0.59 -20.78
C ASP A 197 -11.00 -1.54 -21.97
N LEU A 198 -9.85 -2.22 -22.03
CA LEU A 198 -9.54 -3.22 -23.05
C LEU A 198 -10.41 -4.48 -22.93
N GLU A 199 -10.64 -5.00 -21.72
CA GLU A 199 -11.52 -6.16 -21.51
C GLU A 199 -12.97 -5.81 -21.88
N LEU A 200 -13.47 -4.64 -21.47
CA LEU A 200 -14.79 -4.14 -21.87
C LEU A 200 -14.94 -4.01 -23.40
N LEU A 201 -13.85 -3.66 -24.09
CA LEU A 201 -13.82 -3.59 -25.55
C LEU A 201 -13.74 -4.99 -26.20
N LEU A 202 -12.96 -5.90 -25.65
CA LEU A 202 -12.81 -7.27 -26.16
C LEU A 202 -14.10 -8.08 -26.04
N GLU A 203 -14.98 -7.73 -25.10
CA GLU A 203 -16.31 -8.35 -24.97
C GLU A 203 -17.28 -7.95 -26.09
N ARG A 204 -17.02 -6.83 -26.76
CA ARG A 204 -17.93 -6.25 -27.77
C ARG A 204 -17.36 -6.24 -29.17
N TYR A 205 -16.04 -6.18 -29.29
CA TYR A 205 -15.35 -5.99 -30.55
C TYR A 205 -14.21 -7.01 -30.67
N ASN A 206 -13.87 -7.35 -31.92
CA ASN A 206 -12.71 -8.19 -32.17
C ASN A 206 -11.41 -7.54 -31.67
N ALA A 207 -10.38 -8.36 -31.40
CA ALA A 207 -9.12 -7.92 -30.80
C ALA A 207 -8.47 -6.73 -31.52
N ARG A 208 -8.46 -6.73 -32.87
CA ARG A 208 -7.89 -5.62 -33.65
C ARG A 208 -8.63 -4.30 -33.40
N THR A 209 -9.96 -4.35 -33.38
CA THR A 209 -10.81 -3.19 -33.13
C THR A 209 -10.66 -2.72 -31.69
N ALA A 210 -10.66 -3.64 -30.72
CA ALA A 210 -10.45 -3.33 -29.32
C ALA A 210 -9.11 -2.60 -29.09
N MET A 211 -8.00 -3.11 -29.61
CA MET A 211 -6.69 -2.44 -29.50
C MET A 211 -6.68 -1.04 -30.12
N THR A 212 -7.34 -0.87 -31.27
CA THR A 212 -7.47 0.45 -31.93
C THR A 212 -8.27 1.43 -31.05
N LEU A 213 -9.36 0.96 -30.46
CA LEU A 213 -10.23 1.77 -29.59
C LEU A 213 -9.58 2.10 -28.24
N THR A 214 -8.73 1.22 -27.71
CA THR A 214 -7.91 1.51 -26.53
C THR A 214 -6.99 2.68 -26.79
N GLY A 215 -6.18 2.62 -27.87
CA GLY A 215 -5.28 3.72 -28.23
C GLY A 215 -6.03 5.03 -28.53
N PHE A 216 -7.21 4.94 -29.16
CA PHE A 216 -8.07 6.10 -29.37
C PHE A 216 -8.57 6.72 -28.05
N ASN A 217 -9.03 5.90 -27.09
CA ASN A 217 -9.49 6.38 -25.78
C ASN A 217 -8.34 7.01 -24.97
N GLU A 218 -7.13 6.45 -25.07
CA GLU A 218 -5.91 7.05 -24.51
C GLU A 218 -5.61 8.42 -25.13
N MET A 219 -5.72 8.57 -26.46
CA MET A 219 -5.53 9.86 -27.12
C MET A 219 -6.56 10.91 -26.69
N VAL A 220 -7.83 10.53 -26.54
CA VAL A 220 -8.85 11.41 -25.97
C VAL A 220 -8.48 11.83 -24.53
N GLY A 221 -7.96 10.90 -23.74
CA GLY A 221 -7.51 11.15 -22.37
C GLY A 221 -6.29 12.07 -22.27
N HIS A 222 -5.36 12.00 -23.23
CA HIS A 222 -4.14 12.79 -23.25
C HIS A 222 -4.30 14.17 -23.90
N PHE A 223 -5.03 14.27 -25.00
CA PHE A 223 -5.13 15.49 -25.82
C PHE A 223 -6.52 16.16 -25.77
N GLY A 224 -7.47 15.56 -25.04
CA GLY A 224 -8.84 16.06 -24.88
C GLY A 224 -9.75 15.72 -26.06
N GLU A 225 -11.07 15.89 -25.88
CA GLU A 225 -12.08 15.51 -26.88
C GLU A 225 -11.95 16.24 -28.23
N ARG A 226 -11.19 17.35 -28.29
CA ARG A 226 -11.02 18.15 -29.52
C ARG A 226 -9.76 17.80 -30.32
N PHE A 227 -8.98 16.80 -29.92
CA PHE A 227 -7.71 16.47 -30.60
C PHE A 227 -7.88 16.18 -32.10
N TYR A 228 -9.03 15.65 -32.53
CA TYR A 228 -9.32 15.37 -33.95
C TYR A 228 -9.36 16.62 -34.85
N LYS A 229 -9.40 17.83 -34.26
CA LYS A 229 -9.32 19.08 -35.01
C LYS A 229 -7.89 19.46 -35.40
N ASP A 230 -6.89 18.83 -34.77
CA ASP A 230 -5.49 19.01 -35.11
C ASP A 230 -5.11 18.01 -36.21
N GLU A 231 -4.77 18.55 -37.38
CA GLU A 231 -4.46 17.77 -38.59
C GLU A 231 -3.24 16.86 -38.41
N SER A 232 -2.35 17.15 -37.45
CA SER A 232 -1.15 16.34 -37.18
C SER A 232 -1.46 14.92 -36.70
N PHE A 233 -2.66 14.69 -36.14
CA PHE A 233 -3.09 13.36 -35.69
C PHE A 233 -3.70 12.50 -36.81
N GLY A 234 -3.96 13.08 -37.99
CA GLY A 234 -4.48 12.32 -39.15
C GLY A 234 -5.88 11.73 -38.96
N PHE A 235 -6.67 12.25 -38.02
CA PHE A 235 -8.04 11.77 -37.79
C PHE A 235 -9.06 12.50 -38.66
N SER A 236 -9.78 11.76 -39.51
CA SER A 236 -10.97 12.31 -40.14
C SER A 236 -12.08 12.50 -39.10
N LYS A 237 -12.89 13.56 -39.26
CA LYS A 237 -14.07 13.83 -38.41
C LYS A 237 -14.99 12.60 -38.33
N HIS A 238 -15.17 11.90 -39.45
CA HIS A 238 -15.99 10.69 -39.51
C HIS A 238 -15.42 9.55 -38.65
N CYS A 239 -14.12 9.25 -38.78
CA CYS A 239 -13.46 8.22 -37.99
C CYS A 239 -13.55 8.52 -36.49
N TYR A 240 -13.29 9.77 -36.10
CA TYR A 240 -13.40 10.20 -34.70
C TYR A 240 -14.78 9.89 -34.10
N TYR A 241 -15.87 10.31 -34.76
CA TYR A 241 -17.22 10.09 -34.21
C TYR A 241 -17.65 8.63 -34.24
N SER A 242 -17.14 7.84 -35.19
CA SER A 242 -17.36 6.40 -35.24
C SER A 242 -16.74 5.70 -34.03
N ASP A 243 -15.47 5.99 -33.74
CA ASP A 243 -14.75 5.34 -32.64
C ASP A 243 -15.20 5.89 -31.27
N ALA A 244 -15.55 7.19 -31.18
CA ALA A 244 -16.18 7.75 -29.99
C ALA A 244 -17.51 7.08 -29.66
N ARG A 245 -18.32 6.73 -30.67
CA ARG A 245 -19.56 5.98 -30.46
C ARG A 245 -19.27 4.60 -29.87
N LYS A 246 -18.32 3.86 -30.45
CA LYS A 246 -17.96 2.52 -29.96
C LYS A 246 -17.43 2.53 -28.53
N CYS A 247 -16.58 3.49 -28.17
CA CYS A 247 -16.09 3.66 -26.79
C CYS A 247 -17.22 4.02 -25.81
N ARG A 248 -18.19 4.86 -26.21
CA ARG A 248 -19.38 5.17 -25.39
C ARG A 248 -20.28 3.96 -25.23
N ASP A 249 -20.50 3.22 -26.31
CA ASP A 249 -21.30 2.01 -26.29
C ASP A 249 -20.70 1.02 -25.29
N ALA A 250 -19.38 0.82 -25.34
CA ALA A 250 -18.61 -0.01 -24.40
C ALA A 250 -18.49 0.55 -22.97
N LYS A 251 -19.09 1.72 -22.68
CA LYS A 251 -19.05 2.40 -21.38
C LYS A 251 -17.64 2.78 -20.88
N ILE A 252 -16.68 2.89 -21.79
CA ILE A 252 -15.29 3.27 -21.48
C ILE A 252 -14.98 4.73 -21.82
N TRP A 253 -15.96 5.50 -22.32
CA TRP A 253 -15.77 6.90 -22.68
C TRP A 253 -15.57 7.76 -21.42
N LYS A 254 -14.31 7.93 -21.04
CA LYS A 254 -13.92 8.73 -19.89
C LYS A 254 -13.97 10.20 -20.29
N ARG A 255 -15.06 10.90 -19.94
CA ARG A 255 -15.04 12.38 -19.88
C ARG A 255 -14.10 12.78 -18.75
N ARG A 256 -12.79 12.87 -19.02
CA ARG A 256 -11.92 13.65 -18.14
C ARG A 256 -12.22 15.11 -18.42
N THR A 257 -12.91 15.76 -17.49
CA THR A 257 -12.86 17.21 -17.37
C THR A 257 -11.38 17.59 -17.33
N PRO A 258 -10.92 18.57 -18.14
CA PRO A 258 -9.57 19.07 -18.02
C PRO A 258 -9.32 19.42 -16.56
N LYS A 259 -8.22 18.94 -15.98
CA LYS A 259 -7.69 19.57 -14.78
C LYS A 259 -7.31 20.98 -15.21
N GLU A 260 -8.03 21.97 -14.69
CA GLU A 260 -7.61 23.38 -14.70
C GLU A 260 -6.23 23.52 -14.04
#